data_AF-A0A137R1G8-F1
#
_entry.id   AF-A0A137R1G8-F1
#
_cell.length_a   1.000
_cell.length_b   1.000
_cell.length_c   1.000
_cell.angle_alpha   90.00
_cell.angle_beta   90.00
_cell.angle_gamma   90.00
#
_symmetry.space_group_name_H-M   'P 1'
#
loop_
_entity.id
_entity.type
_entity.pdbx_description
1 polymer ?
#
loop_
_entity_poly.entity_id
_entity_poly.type
_entity_poly.pdbx_seq_one_letter_code
_entity_poly.pdbx_strand_id
1 'polypeptide(L)'
;MDSVRGNACSADAHRLKSEGHRCIKHIIPGGEVNPPIDGSGNKEQQRGWRHPQLAALLIPAKHAARYAQDPDRTVAAVLDGSLAVPDNMFPAFLYPEGEYNPKKVQKGLFRGPFWIYMFKMIFTGPTSADSFTYSPTQTKHCQAVRHGLHSVTPATIAYACTHTYFAISSWKEWRSDTGSFSKERFFCMLFQVLDKPSKWRNDLFGWANELIFGHRDGRPAGIAAPISDGPNDFSLFMEQVDAESDIEEEQDHGDGLGGDELENPSPATSRAPTPASPLGATGRVRKSPDIEEPSAGNEDDLAGNPNKRRRSD
;
A
#
# COMPACT_ATOMS: atom_id res chain seq x y z
N MET A 1 14.62 15.45 -3.50
CA MET A 1 13.64 15.15 -2.43
C MET A 1 13.37 13.65 -2.28
N ASP A 2 13.48 12.86 -3.36
CA ASP A 2 13.23 11.40 -3.33
C ASP A 2 14.22 10.59 -2.46
N SER A 3 15.48 11.03 -2.36
CA SER A 3 16.49 10.38 -1.51
C SER A 3 16.13 10.47 -0.02
N VAL A 4 15.64 11.63 0.45
CA VAL A 4 15.25 11.83 1.85
C VAL A 4 13.97 11.06 2.17
N ARG A 5 12.95 11.12 1.30
CA ARG A 5 11.72 10.32 1.43
C ARG A 5 12.00 8.82 1.43
N GLY A 6 12.86 8.37 0.51
CA GLY A 6 13.30 6.98 0.42
C GLY A 6 14.08 6.50 1.65
N ASN A 7 14.81 7.39 2.32
CA ASN A 7 15.57 7.07 3.53
C ASN A 7 14.68 6.96 4.78
N ALA A 8 13.74 7.88 4.97
CA ALA A 8 12.77 7.81 6.08
C ALA A 8 11.94 6.52 6.01
N CYS A 9 11.44 6.20 4.81
CA CYS A 9 10.67 4.98 4.56
C CYS A 9 11.47 3.70 4.84
N SER A 10 12.75 3.71 4.51
CA SER A 10 13.64 2.57 4.76
C SER A 10 13.99 2.41 6.24
N ALA A 11 14.12 3.52 6.99
CA ALA A 11 14.37 3.51 8.43
C ALA A 11 13.16 2.96 9.20
N ASP A 12 11.95 3.42 8.87
CA ASP A 12 10.71 2.88 9.43
C ASP A 12 10.58 1.40 9.10
N ALA A 13 10.73 1.02 7.83
CA ALA A 13 10.69 -0.38 7.41
C ALA A 13 11.71 -1.25 8.16
N HIS A 14 12.94 -0.76 8.39
CA HIS A 14 13.95 -1.49 9.16
C HIS A 14 13.49 -1.69 10.62
N ARG A 15 13.01 -0.64 11.27
CA ARG A 15 12.50 -0.72 12.65
C ARG A 15 11.29 -1.65 12.76
N LEU A 16 10.39 -1.66 11.79
CA LEU A 16 9.23 -2.55 11.81
C LEU A 16 9.57 -4.01 11.56
N LYS A 17 10.69 -4.30 10.88
CA LYS A 17 11.20 -5.68 10.80
C LYS A 17 11.60 -6.17 12.20
N SER A 18 12.39 -5.40 12.92
CA SER A 18 12.88 -5.81 14.24
C SER A 18 11.80 -5.73 15.31
N GLU A 19 10.94 -4.71 15.30
CA GLU A 19 10.06 -4.38 16.43
C GLU A 19 8.57 -4.58 16.14
N GLY A 20 8.16 -4.57 14.86
CA GLY A 20 6.74 -4.64 14.47
C GLY A 20 6.07 -5.94 14.91
N HIS A 21 6.85 -7.02 15.14
CA HIS A 21 6.32 -8.27 15.67
C HIS A 21 5.73 -8.11 17.07
N ARG A 22 6.19 -7.14 17.86
CA ARG A 22 5.67 -6.86 19.20
C ARG A 22 4.19 -6.43 19.17
N CYS A 23 3.75 -5.81 18.07
CA CYS A 23 2.36 -5.44 17.89
C CYS A 23 1.44 -6.64 17.62
N ILE A 24 1.98 -7.75 17.08
CA ILE A 24 1.20 -8.92 16.66
C ILE A 24 0.51 -9.57 17.86
N LYS A 25 1.18 -9.64 19.02
CA LYS A 25 0.60 -10.19 20.26
C LYS A 25 -0.68 -9.47 20.72
N HIS A 26 -0.89 -8.23 20.29
CA HIS A 26 -2.10 -7.48 20.65
C HIS A 26 -3.29 -7.80 19.73
N ILE A 27 -3.04 -8.45 18.60
CA ILE A 27 -4.03 -8.75 17.57
C ILE A 27 -4.39 -10.23 17.55
N ILE A 28 -3.43 -11.09 17.89
CA ILE A 28 -3.63 -12.53 17.91
C ILE A 28 -4.41 -12.93 19.18
N PRO A 29 -5.50 -13.70 19.07
CA PRO A 29 -6.20 -14.26 20.22
C PRO A 29 -5.24 -15.00 21.16
N GLY A 30 -5.28 -14.68 22.45
CA GLY A 30 -4.37 -15.25 23.46
C GLY A 30 -2.95 -14.67 23.46
N GLY A 31 -2.60 -13.81 22.50
CA GLY A 31 -1.34 -13.09 22.44
C GLY A 31 -0.10 -13.92 22.09
N GLU A 32 -0.27 -15.22 21.86
CA GLU A 32 0.81 -16.14 21.50
C GLU A 32 0.90 -16.32 19.99
N VAL A 33 2.07 -15.99 19.45
CA VAL A 33 2.39 -16.15 18.04
C VAL A 33 3.00 -17.52 17.81
N ASN A 34 2.40 -18.33 16.92
CA ASN A 34 2.80 -19.70 16.63
C ASN A 34 2.94 -19.93 15.11
N PRO A 35 4.14 -20.31 14.62
CA PRO A 35 5.40 -20.45 15.37
C PRO A 35 5.92 -19.11 15.92
N PRO A 36 6.73 -19.09 16.99
CA PRO A 36 7.29 -17.84 17.52
C PRO A 36 8.10 -17.07 16.48
N ILE A 37 7.95 -15.73 16.48
CA ILE A 37 8.72 -14.83 15.61
C ILE A 37 9.87 -14.22 16.41
N ASP A 38 11.09 -14.40 15.92
CA ASP A 38 12.27 -13.74 16.45
C ASP A 38 12.48 -12.40 15.73
N GLY A 39 12.51 -11.29 16.48
CA GLY A 39 12.77 -9.96 15.91
C GLY A 39 14.15 -9.82 15.25
N SER A 40 15.12 -10.65 15.63
CA SER A 40 16.46 -10.70 15.04
C SER A 40 16.63 -11.78 13.95
N GLY A 41 15.60 -12.63 13.78
CA GLY A 41 15.62 -13.77 12.88
C GLY A 41 15.39 -13.42 11.41
N ASN A 42 15.43 -14.44 10.56
CA ASN A 42 15.15 -14.29 9.13
C ASN A 42 13.64 -14.09 8.88
N LYS A 43 13.25 -12.84 8.58
CA LYS A 43 11.87 -12.46 8.25
C LYS A 43 11.23 -13.31 7.13
N GLU A 44 11.99 -13.68 6.10
CA GLU A 44 11.47 -14.47 4.97
C GLU A 44 10.99 -15.85 5.41
N GLN A 45 11.65 -16.43 6.41
CA GLN A 45 11.38 -17.79 6.90
C GLN A 45 10.32 -17.80 8.01
N GLN A 46 10.18 -16.71 8.75
CA GLN A 46 9.32 -16.62 9.93
C GLN A 46 7.98 -15.94 9.69
N ARG A 47 7.76 -15.29 8.53
CA ARG A 47 6.56 -14.47 8.27
C ARG A 47 5.92 -14.77 6.92
N GLY A 48 4.85 -14.06 6.61
CA GLY A 48 4.12 -14.20 5.36
C GLY A 48 3.27 -15.46 5.32
N TRP A 49 3.13 -16.02 4.11
CA TRP A 49 2.20 -17.12 3.82
C TRP A 49 2.50 -18.42 4.57
N ARG A 50 3.75 -18.63 4.99
CA ARG A 50 4.18 -19.83 5.73
C ARG A 50 3.91 -19.76 7.22
N HIS A 51 3.51 -18.59 7.74
CA HIS A 51 3.12 -18.42 9.13
C HIS A 51 1.58 -18.36 9.22
N PRO A 52 0.89 -19.33 9.84
CA PRO A 52 -0.57 -19.43 9.78
C PRO A 52 -1.30 -18.17 10.23
N GLN A 53 -0.96 -17.65 11.41
CA GLN A 53 -1.63 -16.46 11.95
C GLN A 53 -1.37 -15.18 11.13
N LEU A 54 -0.19 -15.03 10.52
CA LEU A 54 0.11 -13.88 9.66
C LEU A 54 -0.52 -14.02 8.28
N ALA A 55 -0.55 -15.23 7.74
CA ALA A 55 -1.26 -15.54 6.50
C ALA A 55 -2.76 -15.23 6.64
N ALA A 56 -3.38 -15.54 7.78
CA ALA A 56 -4.76 -15.19 8.09
C ALA A 56 -5.01 -13.67 8.10
N LEU A 57 -4.03 -12.87 8.50
CA LEU A 57 -4.10 -11.40 8.48
C LEU A 57 -3.83 -10.80 7.09
N LEU A 58 -2.95 -11.44 6.31
CA LEU A 58 -2.53 -11.00 4.97
C LEU A 58 -3.52 -11.37 3.88
N ILE A 59 -4.18 -12.52 4.00
CA ILE A 59 -5.11 -12.99 2.98
C ILE A 59 -6.14 -11.90 2.69
N PRO A 60 -6.52 -11.65 1.43
CA PRO A 60 -7.58 -10.71 1.14
C PRO A 60 -8.84 -11.03 1.95
N ALA A 61 -9.49 -10.02 2.51
CA ALA A 61 -10.68 -10.20 3.36
C ALA A 61 -11.80 -10.98 2.63
N LYS A 62 -11.89 -10.82 1.30
CA LYS A 62 -12.75 -11.61 0.40
C LYS A 62 -12.53 -13.13 0.48
N HIS A 63 -11.31 -13.56 0.81
CA HIS A 63 -10.89 -14.95 0.90
C HIS A 63 -10.69 -15.42 2.35
N ALA A 64 -10.96 -14.57 3.36
CA ALA A 64 -10.79 -14.94 4.77
C ALA A 64 -11.63 -16.17 5.15
N ALA A 65 -12.87 -16.27 4.66
CA ALA A 65 -13.72 -17.45 4.90
C ALA A 65 -13.15 -18.72 4.24
N ARG A 66 -12.56 -18.60 3.05
CA ARG A 66 -11.89 -19.72 2.37
C ARG A 66 -10.66 -20.17 3.16
N TYR A 67 -9.88 -19.20 3.65
CA TYR A 67 -8.72 -19.47 4.51
C TYR A 67 -9.15 -20.17 5.80
N ALA A 68 -10.20 -19.71 6.48
CA ALA A 68 -10.68 -20.32 7.72
C ALA A 68 -11.17 -21.77 7.54
N GLN A 69 -11.69 -22.12 6.35
CA GLN A 69 -12.12 -23.48 6.04
C GLN A 69 -10.96 -24.43 5.76
N ASP A 70 -9.96 -23.96 5.00
CA ASP A 70 -8.80 -24.78 4.60
C ASP A 70 -7.57 -23.87 4.42
N PRO A 71 -6.84 -23.59 5.53
CA PRO A 71 -5.67 -22.71 5.51
C PRO A 71 -4.59 -23.23 4.57
N ASP A 72 -4.27 -24.52 4.66
CA ASP A 72 -3.17 -25.14 3.92
C ASP A 72 -3.42 -25.10 2.41
N ARG A 73 -4.63 -25.48 1.97
CA ARG A 73 -4.97 -25.41 0.54
C ARG A 73 -5.07 -23.98 0.04
N THR A 74 -5.55 -23.05 0.87
CA THR A 74 -5.62 -21.63 0.49
C THR A 74 -4.22 -21.06 0.33
N VAL A 75 -3.30 -21.35 1.25
CA VAL A 75 -1.89 -20.92 1.16
C VAL A 75 -1.21 -21.57 -0.03
N ALA A 76 -1.40 -22.87 -0.26
CA ALA A 76 -0.85 -23.56 -1.43
C ALA A 76 -1.28 -22.88 -2.72
N ALA A 77 -2.58 -22.55 -2.85
CA ALA A 77 -3.12 -21.84 -4.01
C ALA A 77 -2.55 -20.42 -4.18
N VAL A 78 -2.23 -19.72 -3.08
CA VAL A 78 -1.54 -18.42 -3.17
C VAL A 78 -0.10 -18.60 -3.66
N LEU A 79 0.61 -19.61 -3.15
CA LEU A 79 2.01 -19.86 -3.47
C LEU A 79 2.23 -20.40 -4.89
N ASP A 80 1.31 -21.21 -5.41
CA ASP A 80 1.34 -21.73 -6.78
C ASP A 80 0.73 -20.76 -7.82
N GLY A 81 0.13 -19.67 -7.36
CA GLY A 81 -0.45 -18.62 -8.19
C GLY A 81 -1.88 -18.89 -8.70
N SER A 82 -2.50 -20.02 -8.34
CA SER A 82 -3.89 -20.33 -8.70
C SER A 82 -4.92 -19.46 -7.95
N LEU A 83 -4.53 -18.87 -6.82
CA LEU A 83 -5.28 -17.82 -6.13
C LEU A 83 -4.49 -16.50 -6.16
N ALA A 84 -4.91 -15.58 -7.02
CA ALA A 84 -4.30 -14.26 -7.13
C ALA A 84 -4.56 -13.39 -5.88
N VAL A 85 -3.50 -12.75 -5.37
CA VAL A 85 -3.54 -11.75 -4.29
C VAL A 85 -2.94 -10.44 -4.80
N PRO A 86 -3.66 -9.69 -5.66
CA PRO A 86 -3.17 -8.42 -6.20
C PRO A 86 -3.19 -7.29 -5.16
N ASP A 87 -2.44 -6.23 -5.46
CA ASP A 87 -2.30 -5.02 -4.64
C ASP A 87 -3.55 -4.13 -4.56
N ASN A 88 -4.64 -4.49 -5.25
CA ASN A 88 -5.91 -3.79 -5.19
C ASN A 88 -6.97 -4.50 -4.31
N MET A 89 -6.56 -5.49 -3.52
CA MET A 89 -7.43 -6.15 -2.56
C MET A 89 -7.13 -5.74 -1.12
N PHE A 90 -8.17 -5.56 -0.33
CA PHE A 90 -8.02 -5.27 1.10
C PHE A 90 -7.60 -6.51 1.89
N PRO A 91 -6.47 -6.49 2.60
CA PRO A 91 -6.06 -7.56 3.50
C PRO A 91 -7.03 -7.70 4.68
N ALA A 92 -7.13 -8.90 5.25
CA ALA A 92 -8.01 -9.19 6.36
C ALA A 92 -7.73 -8.30 7.59
N PHE A 93 -6.47 -7.94 7.88
CA PHE A 93 -6.13 -7.10 9.04
C PHE A 93 -6.77 -5.69 9.02
N LEU A 94 -7.27 -5.23 7.87
CA LEU A 94 -7.98 -3.95 7.80
C LEU A 94 -9.40 -4.03 8.40
N TYR A 95 -9.94 -5.21 8.62
CA TYR A 95 -11.27 -5.43 9.17
C TYR A 95 -11.19 -6.04 10.58
N PRO A 96 -12.17 -5.77 11.44
CA PRO A 96 -12.46 -6.64 12.57
C PRO A 96 -12.81 -8.05 12.07
N GLU A 97 -12.55 -9.05 12.91
CA GLU A 97 -12.81 -10.44 12.57
C GLU A 97 -14.28 -10.66 12.18
N GLY A 98 -14.52 -11.29 11.02
CA GLY A 98 -15.86 -11.60 10.53
C GLY A 98 -16.68 -10.42 9.97
N GLU A 99 -16.15 -9.19 9.96
CA GLU A 99 -16.94 -8.02 9.52
C GLU A 99 -16.97 -7.79 8.00
N TYR A 100 -16.08 -8.43 7.25
CA TYR A 100 -16.05 -8.28 5.80
C TYR A 100 -17.37 -8.73 5.15
N ASN A 101 -17.99 -7.84 4.38
CA ASN A 101 -19.21 -8.12 3.63
C ASN A 101 -19.01 -7.73 2.15
N PRO A 102 -19.06 -8.68 1.20
CA PRO A 102 -18.86 -8.36 -0.23
C PRO A 102 -19.95 -7.45 -0.81
N LYS A 103 -21.15 -7.40 -0.19
CA LYS A 103 -22.24 -6.49 -0.58
C LYS A 103 -22.10 -5.09 0.04
N LYS A 104 -21.26 -4.93 1.06
CA LYS A 104 -21.04 -3.69 1.81
C LYS A 104 -19.57 -3.60 2.26
N VAL A 105 -18.65 -3.58 1.28
CA VAL A 105 -17.19 -3.64 1.52
C VAL A 105 -16.70 -2.55 2.47
N GLN A 106 -17.32 -1.37 2.44
CA GLN A 106 -16.98 -0.25 3.32
C GLN A 106 -17.23 -0.53 4.82
N LYS A 107 -18.15 -1.46 5.15
CA LYS A 107 -18.45 -1.80 6.55
C LYS A 107 -17.25 -2.50 7.18
N GLY A 108 -16.74 -1.94 8.28
CA GLY A 108 -15.60 -2.48 9.01
C GLY A 108 -14.23 -2.21 8.36
N LEU A 109 -14.18 -1.64 7.15
CA LEU A 109 -12.92 -1.33 6.49
C LEU A 109 -12.13 -0.27 7.29
N PHE A 110 -10.84 -0.54 7.52
CA PHE A 110 -9.92 0.18 8.42
C PHE A 110 -10.32 0.17 9.91
N ARG A 111 -11.31 -0.63 10.34
CA ARG A 111 -11.63 -0.82 11.76
C ARG A 111 -10.80 -1.92 12.43
N GLY A 112 -10.01 -2.67 11.66
CA GLY A 112 -9.05 -3.62 12.21
C GLY A 112 -7.97 -2.92 13.06
N PRO A 113 -7.64 -3.44 14.26
CA PRO A 113 -6.80 -2.71 15.22
C PRO A 113 -5.31 -2.63 14.84
N PHE A 114 -4.83 -3.52 13.96
CA PHE A 114 -3.38 -3.70 13.77
C PHE A 114 -2.68 -2.47 13.22
N TRP A 115 -3.26 -1.82 12.21
CA TRP A 115 -2.63 -0.64 11.62
C TRP A 115 -2.55 0.54 12.61
N ILE A 116 -3.42 0.62 13.62
CA ILE A 116 -3.35 1.64 14.70
C ILE A 116 -2.07 1.45 15.52
N TYR A 117 -1.75 0.21 15.90
CA TYR A 117 -0.50 -0.08 16.62
C TYR A 117 0.73 0.25 15.77
N MET A 118 0.68 -0.07 14.48
CA MET A 118 1.76 0.23 13.55
C MET A 118 1.90 1.74 13.33
N PHE A 119 0.79 2.46 13.20
CA PHE A 119 0.76 3.93 13.14
C PHE A 119 1.42 4.53 14.39
N LYS A 120 1.02 4.08 15.58
CA LYS A 120 1.60 4.55 16.84
C LYS A 120 3.10 4.27 16.89
N MET A 121 3.54 3.08 16.48
CA MET A 121 4.95 2.72 16.46
C MET A 121 5.77 3.64 15.56
N ILE A 122 5.28 3.93 14.35
CA ILE A 122 5.93 4.78 13.35
C ILE A 122 5.91 6.24 13.83
N PHE A 123 4.73 6.80 14.05
CA PHE A 123 4.55 8.25 14.20
C PHE A 123 4.61 8.71 15.65
N THR A 124 4.11 7.94 16.62
CA THR A 124 4.06 8.41 18.03
C THR A 124 5.19 7.86 18.91
N GLY A 125 5.78 6.73 18.53
CA GLY A 125 6.85 6.04 19.25
C GLY A 125 6.43 4.67 19.81
N PRO A 126 7.40 3.81 20.18
CA PRO A 126 7.13 2.42 20.55
C PRO A 126 6.26 2.28 21.81
N THR A 127 6.51 3.08 22.86
CA THR A 127 5.76 3.02 24.12
C THR A 127 4.26 3.31 23.95
N SER A 128 3.90 4.18 22.99
CA SER A 128 2.50 4.46 22.67
C SER A 128 1.81 3.24 22.04
N ALA A 129 2.56 2.43 21.30
CA ALA A 129 2.06 1.23 20.65
C ALA A 129 1.86 0.03 21.59
N ASP A 130 2.19 0.14 22.89
CA ASP A 130 1.88 -0.93 23.86
C ASP A 130 0.40 -0.93 24.28
N SER A 131 -0.34 0.14 23.96
CA SER A 131 -1.78 0.27 24.25
C SER A 131 -2.60 0.58 23.01
N PHE A 132 -3.79 -0.01 22.92
CA PHE A 132 -4.75 0.33 21.87
C PHE A 132 -5.32 1.73 22.05
N THR A 133 -5.68 2.08 23.28
CA THR A 133 -6.27 3.38 23.61
C THR A 133 -5.19 4.45 23.71
N TYR A 134 -5.60 5.72 23.63
CA TYR A 134 -4.72 6.82 23.93
C TYR A 134 -4.31 6.77 25.40
N SER A 135 -3.02 6.98 25.65
CA SER A 135 -2.48 7.21 26.99
C SER A 135 -1.53 8.40 26.90
N PRO A 136 -1.76 9.49 27.64
CA PRO A 136 -0.85 10.61 27.68
C PRO A 136 0.47 10.16 28.32
N THR A 137 1.57 10.16 27.57
CA THR A 137 2.90 9.91 28.13
C THR A 137 3.33 11.07 29.04
N GLN A 138 3.80 10.76 30.25
CA GLN A 138 4.33 11.76 31.19
C GLN A 138 5.65 12.41 30.72
N THR A 139 6.32 11.84 29.72
CA THR A 139 7.60 12.33 29.18
C THR A 139 7.43 12.82 27.74
N LYS A 140 8.11 13.96 27.44
CA LYS A 140 8.34 14.69 26.17
C LYS A 140 7.39 14.39 24.98
N HIS A 141 6.89 15.44 24.34
CA HIS A 141 6.05 15.39 23.12
C HIS A 141 6.42 14.22 22.17
N CYS A 142 5.43 13.40 21.81
CA CYS A 142 5.62 12.26 20.92
C CYS A 142 6.21 12.70 19.57
N GLN A 143 6.86 11.76 18.85
CA GLN A 143 7.54 12.07 17.58
C GLN A 143 6.61 12.77 16.57
N ALA A 144 5.34 12.37 16.53
CA ALA A 144 4.30 12.97 15.69
C ALA A 144 4.17 14.48 15.94
N VAL A 145 4.12 14.88 17.22
CA VAL A 145 4.04 16.30 17.60
C VAL A 145 5.33 17.03 17.25
N ARG A 146 6.50 16.39 17.39
CA ARG A 146 7.78 16.99 16.95
C ARG A 146 7.84 17.20 15.43
N HIS A 147 7.07 16.43 14.68
CA HIS A 147 6.97 16.51 13.22
C HIS A 147 5.70 17.22 12.72
N GLY A 148 4.95 17.89 13.60
CA GLY A 148 3.75 18.66 13.21
C GLY A 148 2.53 17.81 12.82
N LEU A 149 2.52 16.52 13.11
CA LEU A 149 1.39 15.64 12.85
C LEU A 149 0.40 15.70 14.03
N HIS A 150 -0.68 16.45 13.84
CA HIS A 150 -1.70 16.70 14.86
C HIS A 150 -2.95 15.82 14.71
N SER A 151 -3.16 15.25 13.53
CA SER A 151 -4.27 14.37 13.21
C SER A 151 -3.84 13.31 12.21
N VAL A 152 -4.61 12.24 12.08
CA VAL A 152 -4.46 11.31 10.96
C VAL A 152 -4.82 11.99 9.64
N THR A 153 -4.18 11.53 8.57
CA THR A 153 -4.43 11.97 7.19
C THR A 153 -4.57 10.73 6.30
N PRO A 154 -5.16 10.83 5.10
CA PRO A 154 -5.22 9.71 4.16
C PRO A 154 -3.84 9.08 3.93
N ALA A 155 -2.82 9.92 3.71
CA ALA A 155 -1.44 9.48 3.49
C ALA A 155 -0.83 8.75 4.68
N THR A 156 -1.02 9.24 5.91
CA THR A 156 -0.41 8.62 7.10
C THR A 156 -1.08 7.28 7.45
N ILE A 157 -2.39 7.15 7.25
CA ILE A 157 -3.11 5.88 7.41
C ILE A 157 -2.67 4.88 6.33
N ALA A 158 -2.66 5.28 5.06
CA ALA A 158 -2.21 4.42 3.95
C ALA A 158 -0.76 3.95 4.19
N TYR A 159 0.11 4.85 4.64
CA TYR A 159 1.50 4.54 4.98
C TYR A 159 1.60 3.49 6.08
N ALA A 160 0.88 3.67 7.19
CA ALA A 160 0.85 2.72 8.29
C ALA A 160 0.31 1.35 7.85
N CYS A 161 -0.73 1.30 7.00
CA CYS A 161 -1.29 0.05 6.48
C CYS A 161 -0.31 -0.68 5.54
N THR A 162 0.33 0.02 4.60
CA THR A 162 1.36 -0.56 3.72
C THR A 162 2.54 -1.10 4.53
N HIS A 163 2.97 -0.36 5.56
CA HIS A 163 3.99 -0.82 6.48
C HIS A 163 3.56 -2.00 7.35
N THR A 164 2.28 -2.07 7.73
CA THR A 164 1.70 -3.23 8.43
C THR A 164 1.80 -4.47 7.56
N TYR A 165 1.35 -4.37 6.29
CA TYR A 165 1.45 -5.47 5.32
C TYR A 165 2.90 -5.92 5.15
N PHE A 166 3.81 -4.96 4.94
CA PHE A 166 5.23 -5.25 4.82
C PHE A 166 5.80 -5.93 6.07
N ALA A 167 5.45 -5.47 7.26
CA ALA A 167 5.99 -6.00 8.51
C ALA A 167 5.65 -7.48 8.70
N ILE A 168 4.46 -7.92 8.29
CA ILE A 168 3.99 -9.31 8.45
C ILE A 168 4.17 -10.17 7.20
N SER A 169 4.58 -9.61 6.06
CA SER A 169 4.94 -10.39 4.88
C SER A 169 6.31 -11.05 5.02
N SER A 170 6.66 -11.95 4.10
CA SER A 170 8.01 -12.51 4.02
C SER A 170 9.01 -11.56 3.34
N TRP A 171 8.62 -10.39 2.83
CA TRP A 171 9.52 -9.58 2.01
C TRP A 171 10.75 -9.05 2.76
N LYS A 172 11.93 -9.24 2.18
CA LYS A 172 13.19 -8.80 2.78
C LYS A 172 13.41 -7.30 2.66
N GLU A 173 13.01 -6.68 1.57
CA GLU A 173 13.36 -5.29 1.27
C GLU A 173 12.13 -4.43 1.05
N TRP A 174 12.21 -3.19 1.50
CA TRP A 174 11.12 -2.23 1.32
C TRP A 174 11.06 -1.68 -0.11
N ARG A 175 12.20 -1.53 -0.79
CA ARG A 175 12.21 -0.92 -2.14
C ARG A 175 11.83 -1.91 -3.24
N SER A 176 11.88 -3.20 -2.94
CA SER A 176 11.72 -4.26 -3.93
C SER A 176 10.28 -4.75 -3.91
N ASP A 177 9.59 -4.65 -5.04
CA ASP A 177 8.30 -5.33 -5.24
C ASP A 177 8.55 -6.82 -5.46
N THR A 178 7.53 -7.65 -5.22
CA THR A 178 7.66 -9.11 -5.33
C THR A 178 6.48 -9.68 -6.10
N GLY A 179 6.76 -10.32 -7.22
CA GLY A 179 5.74 -10.90 -8.09
C GLY A 179 4.79 -9.84 -8.63
N SER A 180 3.48 -10.08 -8.50
CA SER A 180 2.42 -9.20 -9.00
C SER A 180 1.94 -8.13 -8.02
N PHE A 181 2.52 -8.07 -6.81
CA PHE A 181 2.12 -7.09 -5.79
C PHE A 181 3.08 -5.91 -5.77
N SER A 182 2.56 -4.71 -6.06
CA SER A 182 3.31 -3.47 -5.87
C SER A 182 2.91 -2.73 -4.60
N LYS A 183 3.90 -2.40 -3.75
CA LYS A 183 3.65 -1.63 -2.52
C LYS A 183 3.19 -0.21 -2.81
N GLU A 184 3.71 0.37 -3.89
CA GLU A 184 3.31 1.70 -4.36
C GLU A 184 1.85 1.68 -4.80
N ARG A 185 1.45 0.71 -5.63
CA ARG A 185 0.05 0.57 -6.06
C ARG A 185 -0.89 0.29 -4.89
N PHE A 186 -0.47 -0.55 -3.95
CA PHE A 186 -1.22 -0.81 -2.71
C PHE A 186 -1.42 0.47 -1.90
N PHE A 187 -0.35 1.25 -1.69
CA PHE A 187 -0.45 2.55 -1.02
C PHE A 187 -1.40 3.50 -1.75
N CYS A 188 -1.26 3.64 -3.08
CA CYS A 188 -2.10 4.50 -3.90
C CYS A 188 -3.57 4.08 -3.85
N MET A 189 -3.86 2.78 -3.86
CA MET A 189 -5.22 2.25 -3.71
C MET A 189 -5.82 2.63 -2.34
N LEU A 190 -5.09 2.42 -1.25
CA LEU A 190 -5.55 2.80 0.08
C LEU A 190 -5.76 4.31 0.20
N PHE A 191 -4.82 5.10 -0.31
CA PHE A 191 -4.91 6.55 -0.34
C PHE A 191 -6.17 7.01 -1.07
N GLN A 192 -6.41 6.53 -2.29
CA GLN A 192 -7.59 6.90 -3.08
C GLN A 192 -8.91 6.56 -2.38
N VAL A 193 -8.96 5.45 -1.62
CA VAL A 193 -10.14 5.09 -0.81
C VAL A 193 -10.34 6.06 0.35
N LEU A 194 -9.24 6.46 1.02
CA LEU A 194 -9.25 7.34 2.18
C LEU A 194 -9.40 8.82 1.81
N ASP A 195 -9.00 9.22 0.60
CA ASP A 195 -9.03 10.60 0.15
C ASP A 195 -10.45 11.05 -0.24
N LYS A 196 -11.31 10.10 -0.64
CA LYS A 196 -12.72 10.34 -0.95
C LYS A 196 -13.49 10.90 0.26
N PRO A 197 -13.91 12.18 0.23
CA PRO A 197 -14.65 12.77 1.35
C PRO A 197 -15.99 12.05 1.54
N SER A 198 -16.27 11.60 2.77
CA SER A 198 -17.53 10.94 3.11
C SER A 198 -17.75 10.92 4.62
N LYS A 199 -19.01 10.74 5.04
CA LYS A 199 -19.35 10.56 6.47
C LYS A 199 -18.60 9.39 7.10
N TRP A 200 -18.47 8.29 6.37
CA TRP A 200 -17.70 7.12 6.80
C TRP A 200 -16.23 7.46 7.05
N ARG A 201 -15.59 8.19 6.12
CA ARG A 201 -14.20 8.60 6.26
C ARG A 201 -14.01 9.49 7.49
N ASN A 202 -14.89 10.47 7.68
CA ASN A 202 -14.81 11.39 8.82
C ASN A 202 -14.99 10.65 10.16
N ASP A 203 -15.90 9.67 10.21
CA ASP A 203 -16.08 8.79 11.38
C ASP A 203 -14.89 7.86 11.60
N LEU A 204 -14.26 7.37 10.53
CA LEU A 204 -13.01 6.62 10.60
C LEU A 204 -11.88 7.45 11.22
N PHE A 205 -11.70 8.68 10.72
CA PHE A 205 -10.64 9.58 11.18
C PHE A 205 -10.87 10.01 12.63
N GLY A 206 -12.12 10.32 12.99
CA GLY A 206 -12.49 10.66 14.36
C GLY A 206 -12.09 9.58 15.36
N TRP A 207 -12.49 8.35 15.10
CA TRP A 207 -12.11 7.19 15.91
C TRP A 207 -10.59 6.97 15.96
N ALA A 208 -9.90 7.05 14.83
CA ALA A 208 -8.45 6.87 14.81
C ALA A 208 -7.74 7.96 15.61
N ASN A 209 -8.18 9.22 15.48
CA ASN A 209 -7.64 10.33 16.25
C ASN A 209 -7.91 10.18 17.75
N GLU A 210 -9.09 9.71 18.16
CA GLU A 210 -9.38 9.40 19.57
C GLU A 210 -8.38 8.37 20.13
N LEU A 211 -8.06 7.33 19.36
CA LEU A 211 -7.12 6.27 19.78
C LEU A 211 -5.65 6.73 19.78
N ILE A 212 -5.26 7.60 18.85
CA ILE A 212 -3.86 7.99 18.60
C ILE A 212 -3.49 9.29 19.34
N PHE A 213 -4.38 10.27 19.33
CA PHE A 213 -4.14 11.64 19.83
C PHE A 213 -5.04 12.01 21.02
N GLY A 214 -6.01 11.16 21.39
CA GLY A 214 -6.89 11.37 22.54
C GLY A 214 -8.11 12.26 22.27
N HIS A 215 -8.29 12.72 21.03
CA HIS A 215 -9.34 13.66 20.65
C HIS A 215 -9.81 13.38 19.23
N ARG A 216 -11.12 13.50 18.97
CA ARG A 216 -11.75 13.16 17.68
C ARG A 216 -11.25 14.01 16.52
N ASP A 217 -11.02 15.30 16.76
CA ASP A 217 -10.53 16.23 15.74
C ASP A 217 -9.00 16.23 15.62
N GLY A 218 -8.33 15.28 16.29
CA GLY A 218 -6.88 15.30 16.48
C GLY A 218 -6.49 16.12 17.71
N ARG A 219 -5.20 16.22 17.98
CA ARG A 219 -4.69 16.94 19.15
C ARG A 219 -5.08 18.42 19.04
N PRO A 220 -5.73 19.02 20.06
CA PRO A 220 -6.00 20.46 20.06
C PRO A 220 -4.67 21.21 19.98
N ALA A 221 -4.58 22.19 19.09
CA ALA A 221 -3.43 23.06 18.99
C ALA A 221 -3.24 23.76 20.35
N GLY A 222 -2.20 23.40 21.09
CA GLY A 222 -1.79 24.18 22.25
C GLY A 222 -1.27 25.53 21.76
N ILE A 223 -1.98 26.61 22.12
CA ILE A 223 -1.58 28.04 22.20
C ILE A 223 -0.09 28.28 21.90
N ALA A 224 0.37 29.12 20.98
CA ALA A 224 -0.27 30.13 20.13
C ALA A 224 0.23 29.93 18.69
N ALA A 225 -0.61 30.22 17.68
CA ALA A 225 -0.06 30.52 16.36
C ALA A 225 0.98 31.63 16.56
N PRO A 226 2.19 31.54 15.96
CA PRO A 226 3.06 32.70 15.92
C PRO A 226 2.22 33.85 15.37
N ILE A 227 2.29 35.02 16.02
CA ILE A 227 1.70 36.24 15.47
C ILE A 227 2.35 36.39 14.09
N SER A 228 1.61 36.04 13.06
CA SER A 228 2.07 36.07 11.68
C SER A 228 1.84 37.48 11.18
N ASP A 229 2.91 38.19 10.91
CA ASP A 229 2.88 39.51 10.28
C ASP A 229 2.58 39.29 8.78
N GLY A 230 1.30 39.06 8.47
CA GLY A 230 0.81 38.80 7.11
C GLY A 230 0.60 37.31 6.76
N PRO A 231 -0.02 37.05 5.59
CA PRO A 231 -0.24 35.70 5.08
C PRO A 231 1.10 35.01 4.82
N ASN A 232 1.24 33.78 5.30
CA ASN A 232 2.43 32.98 5.01
C ASN A 232 2.45 32.58 3.53
N ASP A 233 3.65 32.29 3.03
CA ASP A 233 3.90 31.90 1.64
C ASP A 233 2.99 30.76 1.15
N PHE A 234 2.61 29.83 2.03
CA PHE A 234 1.69 28.74 1.68
C PHE A 234 0.27 29.25 1.42
N SER A 235 -0.21 30.20 2.21
CA SER A 235 -1.55 30.78 2.04
C SER A 235 -1.60 31.61 0.76
N LEU A 236 -0.54 32.40 0.50
CA LEU A 236 -0.39 33.15 -0.75
C LEU A 236 -0.34 32.23 -1.96
N PHE A 237 0.39 31.11 -1.87
CA PHE A 237 0.46 30.13 -2.95
C PHE A 237 -0.89 29.48 -3.25
N MET A 238 -1.63 29.05 -2.22
CA MET A 238 -2.95 28.45 -2.42
C MET A 238 -3.94 29.46 -3.02
N GLU A 239 -3.93 30.70 -2.53
CA GLU A 239 -4.76 31.78 -3.08
C GLU A 239 -4.41 32.10 -4.55
N GLN A 240 -3.13 32.07 -4.91
CA GLN A 240 -2.68 32.21 -6.30
C GLN A 240 -3.17 31.06 -7.18
N VAL A 241 -3.07 29.83 -6.71
CA VAL A 241 -3.52 28.64 -7.45
C VAL A 241 -5.05 28.64 -7.64
N ASP A 242 -5.80 28.98 -6.60
CA ASP A 242 -7.27 29.06 -6.68
C ASP A 242 -7.68 30.17 -7.67
N ALA A 243 -7.03 31.35 -7.59
CA ALA A 243 -7.28 32.45 -8.51
C ALA A 243 -6.89 32.12 -9.97
N GLU A 244 -5.82 31.35 -10.19
CA GLU A 244 -5.45 30.87 -11.54
C GLU A 244 -6.48 29.88 -12.09
N SER A 245 -7.05 29.01 -11.24
CA SER A 245 -8.10 28.08 -11.66
C SER A 245 -9.42 28.76 -12.03
N ASP A 246 -9.80 29.83 -11.32
CA ASP A 246 -11.00 30.62 -11.62
C ASP A 246 -10.86 31.37 -12.97
N ILE A 247 -9.65 31.80 -13.32
CA ILE A 247 -9.36 32.47 -14.61
C ILE A 247 -9.43 31.49 -15.79
N GLU A 248 -9.00 30.23 -15.60
CA GLU A 248 -9.08 29.21 -16.63
C GLU A 248 -10.54 28.78 -16.92
N GLU A 249 -11.43 28.78 -15.92
CA GLU A 249 -12.85 28.45 -16.11
C GLU A 249 -13.63 29.56 -16.84
N GLU A 250 -13.29 30.85 -16.63
CA GLU A 250 -13.95 31.97 -17.30
C GLU A 250 -13.60 32.10 -18.79
N GLN A 251 -12.42 31.62 -19.23
CA GLN A 251 -12.01 31.69 -20.64
C GLN A 251 -12.62 30.61 -21.53
N ASP A 252 -13.17 29.51 -20.97
CA ASP A 252 -13.76 28.41 -21.75
C ASP A 252 -15.27 28.61 -22.07
N HIS A 253 -15.92 29.65 -21.52
CA HIS A 253 -17.37 29.87 -21.66
C HIS A 253 -17.79 31.11 -22.48
N GLY A 254 -16.85 31.74 -23.21
CA GLY A 254 -17.12 32.99 -23.93
C GLY A 254 -16.60 33.01 -25.37
N ASP A 255 -17.14 32.17 -26.26
CA ASP A 255 -17.37 32.61 -27.65
C ASP A 255 -18.35 31.70 -28.39
N GLY A 256 -19.62 32.12 -28.40
CA GLY A 256 -20.72 31.49 -29.11
C GLY A 256 -21.69 32.53 -29.69
N LEU A 257 -21.49 32.83 -30.98
CA LEU A 257 -22.46 33.20 -32.03
C LEU A 257 -22.88 34.67 -32.28
N GLY A 258 -22.66 35.06 -33.54
CA GLY A 258 -23.37 36.07 -34.34
C GLY A 258 -22.49 36.47 -35.54
N GLY A 259 -22.71 36.13 -36.82
CA GLY A 259 -23.95 35.92 -37.56
C GLY A 259 -24.22 37.17 -38.41
N ASP A 260 -23.73 37.23 -39.65
CA ASP A 260 -24.42 37.94 -40.73
C ASP A 260 -23.99 37.46 -42.14
N GLU A 261 -25.01 37.35 -42.99
CA GLU A 261 -25.11 36.66 -44.28
C GLU A 261 -25.20 37.70 -45.41
N LEU A 262 -24.51 37.54 -46.55
CA LEU A 262 -24.87 38.18 -47.83
C LEU A 262 -24.36 37.35 -49.04
N GLU A 263 -25.25 37.23 -50.04
CA GLU A 263 -25.31 36.28 -51.17
C GLU A 263 -24.29 36.42 -52.34
N ASN A 264 -23.86 35.25 -52.89
CA ASN A 264 -23.71 34.74 -54.29
C ASN A 264 -23.49 35.68 -55.52
N PRO A 265 -23.04 35.22 -56.74
CA PRO A 265 -22.87 33.83 -57.25
C PRO A 265 -21.61 33.49 -58.11
N SER A 266 -21.50 32.20 -58.45
CA SER A 266 -20.53 31.49 -59.32
C SER A 266 -20.58 31.88 -60.82
N PRO A 267 -19.60 31.51 -61.70
CA PRO A 267 -19.55 30.14 -62.25
C PRO A 267 -18.15 29.54 -62.58
N ALA A 268 -18.09 28.20 -62.51
CA ALA A 268 -17.34 27.20 -63.30
C ALA A 268 -15.99 27.55 -63.99
N THR A 269 -14.99 26.65 -63.93
CA THR A 269 -14.77 25.53 -64.90
C THR A 269 -13.42 24.80 -64.64
N SER A 270 -13.44 23.46 -64.77
CA SER A 270 -12.46 22.60 -65.48
C SER A 270 -11.17 22.04 -64.82
N ARG A 271 -11.19 20.70 -64.73
CA ARG A 271 -10.15 19.68 -65.10
C ARG A 271 -9.13 19.19 -64.06
N ALA A 272 -9.30 17.91 -63.70
CA ALA A 272 -8.21 16.94 -63.49
C ALA A 272 -7.64 16.48 -64.88
N PRO A 273 -6.43 15.85 -64.96
CA PRO A 273 -6.24 14.46 -64.49
C PRO A 273 -4.84 14.11 -63.91
N THR A 274 -4.81 13.00 -63.16
CA THR A 274 -3.66 12.09 -62.85
C THR A 274 -3.04 11.49 -64.15
N PRO A 275 -1.87 10.78 -64.18
CA PRO A 275 -1.40 9.77 -63.20
C PRO A 275 0.14 9.58 -63.00
N ALA A 276 0.50 8.67 -62.07
CA ALA A 276 1.56 7.62 -62.15
C ALA A 276 2.55 7.54 -60.94
N SER A 277 2.58 6.37 -60.29
CA SER A 277 3.62 5.81 -59.39
C SER A 277 4.72 5.07 -60.23
N PRO A 278 5.69 4.24 -59.72
CA PRO A 278 6.03 3.76 -58.36
C PRO A 278 7.57 3.58 -58.05
N LEU A 279 7.88 2.80 -56.98
CA LEU A 279 9.17 2.20 -56.50
C LEU A 279 10.03 3.03 -55.51
N GLY A 280 10.59 2.47 -54.42
CA GLY A 280 10.62 1.09 -53.93
C GLY A 280 11.45 0.92 -52.62
N ALA A 281 11.18 -0.20 -51.93
CA ALA A 281 12.03 -1.04 -51.04
C ALA A 281 13.24 -0.44 -50.31
N THR A 282 13.40 -0.63 -49.00
CA THR A 282 13.97 -1.81 -48.30
C THR A 282 13.98 -1.47 -46.79
N GLY A 283 13.82 -2.30 -45.77
CA GLY A 283 13.94 -3.75 -45.60
C GLY A 283 15.15 -4.10 -44.71
N ARG A 284 14.98 -4.27 -43.37
CA ARG A 284 15.81 -5.21 -42.60
C ARG A 284 15.24 -5.65 -41.25
N VAL A 285 14.95 -6.95 -41.18
CA VAL A 285 14.73 -7.81 -40.02
C VAL A 285 16.06 -8.49 -39.65
N ARG A 286 16.36 -8.70 -38.35
CA ARG A 286 17.23 -9.77 -37.80
C ARG A 286 16.71 -10.12 -36.40
N LYS A 287 16.05 -11.27 -36.20
CA LYS A 287 16.51 -12.67 -35.95
C LYS A 287 17.16 -12.91 -34.58
N SER A 288 16.42 -13.65 -33.74
CA SER A 288 16.87 -14.44 -32.59
C SER A 288 17.51 -15.76 -33.04
N PRO A 289 18.29 -16.40 -32.15
CA PRO A 289 18.28 -17.87 -31.97
C PRO A 289 18.32 -18.22 -30.47
N ASP A 290 18.22 -19.45 -29.96
CA ASP A 290 17.62 -20.73 -30.34
C ASP A 290 17.53 -21.53 -29.02
N ILE A 291 16.62 -22.49 -28.96
CA ILE A 291 16.35 -23.37 -27.82
C ILE A 291 17.25 -24.61 -27.91
N GLU A 292 17.88 -25.02 -26.80
CA GLU A 292 18.45 -26.38 -26.65
C GLU A 292 18.25 -26.90 -25.22
N GLU A 293 17.57 -28.04 -25.10
CA GLU A 293 17.64 -29.05 -24.03
C GLU A 293 17.20 -30.40 -24.67
N PRO A 294 17.47 -31.58 -24.08
CA PRO A 294 18.45 -31.95 -23.06
C PRO A 294 19.31 -33.19 -23.47
N SER A 295 20.37 -33.48 -22.72
CA SER A 295 21.14 -34.73 -22.83
C SER A 295 20.94 -35.60 -21.60
N ALA A 296 20.48 -36.84 -21.83
CA ALA A 296 20.45 -37.93 -20.85
C ALA A 296 21.76 -38.72 -20.91
N GLY A 297 22.28 -39.12 -19.74
CA GLY A 297 23.41 -40.03 -19.63
C GLY A 297 23.49 -40.65 -18.24
N ASN A 298 23.32 -41.97 -18.21
CA ASN A 298 23.49 -42.94 -17.12
C ASN A 298 24.81 -42.74 -16.32
N GLU A 299 25.06 -43.27 -15.12
CA GLU A 299 24.90 -44.65 -14.66
C GLU A 299 24.77 -44.74 -13.13
N ASP A 300 23.84 -45.58 -12.69
CA ASP A 300 23.91 -46.30 -11.42
C ASP A 300 25.10 -47.27 -11.49
N ASP A 301 25.94 -47.30 -10.44
CA ASP A 301 26.62 -48.55 -10.10
C ASP A 301 26.98 -48.64 -8.60
N LEU A 302 26.57 -49.79 -8.05
CA LEU A 302 27.18 -50.57 -6.96
C LEU A 302 26.98 -50.12 -5.49
N ALA A 303 25.87 -50.64 -4.95
CA ALA A 303 25.85 -51.66 -3.88
C ALA A 303 27.07 -51.78 -2.95
N GLY A 304 26.84 -51.57 -1.65
CA GLY A 304 27.81 -51.86 -0.58
C GLY A 304 27.22 -51.77 0.83
N ASN A 305 26.25 -52.64 1.12
CA ASN A 305 25.63 -52.88 2.43
C ASN A 305 26.66 -53.42 3.48
N PRO A 306 26.26 -53.78 4.71
CA PRO A 306 26.43 -53.05 5.97
C PRO A 306 27.44 -53.74 6.92
N ASN A 307 27.86 -53.08 8.00
CA ASN A 307 28.09 -53.81 9.26
C ASN A 307 28.25 -52.89 10.48
N LYS A 308 27.41 -53.17 11.49
CA LYS A 308 27.76 -53.41 12.91
C LYS A 308 28.59 -52.33 13.62
N ARG A 309 28.30 -51.90 14.86
CA ARG A 309 27.61 -52.54 15.99
C ARG A 309 27.61 -51.50 17.14
N ARG A 310 26.58 -51.56 17.99
CA ARG A 310 26.56 -51.47 19.47
C ARG A 310 27.47 -50.43 20.16
N ARG A 311 26.93 -49.44 20.89
CA ARG A 311 26.45 -49.51 22.30
C ARG A 311 27.46 -50.12 23.30
N SER A 312 28.12 -49.22 24.03
CA SER A 312 28.71 -49.26 25.39
C SER A 312 29.51 -47.94 25.48
N ASP A 313 29.33 -46.99 26.38
CA ASP A 313 28.71 -46.91 27.71
C ASP A 313 28.05 -45.53 27.91
#